data_AF-A0A533SI89-F1
#
_entry.id   AF-A0A533SI89-F1
#
_cell.length_a   1.000
_cell.length_b   1.000
_cell.length_c   1.000
_cell.angle_alpha   90.00
_cell.angle_beta   90.00
_cell.angle_gamma   90.00
#
_symmetry.space_group_name_H-M   'P 1'
#
loop_
_entity.id
_entity.type
_entity.pdbx_description
1 polymer ?
#
loop_
_entity_poly.entity_id
_entity_poly.type
_entity_poly.pdbx_seq_one_letter_code
_entity_poly.pdbx_strand_id
1 'polypeptide(L)' 'MKIRTLVLTLLCLGLLAARAFPADLGLVRMGIVQGDVQIFTEEAGDWVPAAVNTPLTQGNRV' A
#
# COMPACT_ATOMS: atom_id res chain seq x y z
N MET A 1 37.35 16.68 7.49
CA MET A 1 36.59 15.93 6.47
C MET A 1 35.52 15.05 7.10
N LYS A 2 35.87 14.18 8.06
CA LYS A 2 34.94 13.26 8.76
C LYS A 2 33.68 13.91 9.34
N ILE A 3 33.79 15.05 10.03
CA ILE A 3 32.64 15.75 10.63
C ILE A 3 31.69 16.34 9.58
N ARG A 4 32.22 16.84 8.46
CA ARG A 4 31.41 17.41 7.37
C ARG A 4 30.65 16.31 6.65
N THR A 5 31.31 15.19 6.38
CA THR A 5 30.68 13.99 5.80
C THR A 5 29.60 13.45 6.73
N LEU A 6 29.86 13.37 8.04
CA LEU A 6 28.87 12.93 9.03
C LEU A 6 27.63 13.85 9.05
N VAL A 7 27.83 15.16 9.07
CA VAL A 7 26.74 16.14 9.06
C VAL A 7 25.92 16.04 7.76
N LEU A 8 26.58 15.87 6.61
CA LEU A 8 25.89 15.67 5.33
C LEU A 8 25.08 14.37 5.32
N THR A 9 25.64 13.27 5.84
CA THR A 9 24.92 11.98 5.92
C THR A 9 23.70 12.08 6.82
N LEU A 10 23.82 12.73 7.98
CA LEU A 10 22.70 12.92 8.92
C LEU A 10 21.62 13.84 8.32
N LEU A 11 22.01 14.89 7.59
CA LEU A 11 21.08 15.76 6.90
C LEU A 11 20.31 15.00 5.80
N CYS A 12 21.01 14.22 4.97
CA CYS A 12 20.38 13.39 3.95
C CYS A 12 19.41 12.37 4.55
N LEU A 13 19.78 11.73 5.66
CA LEU A 13 18.94 10.76 6.33
C LEU A 13 17.67 11.40 6.92
N GLY A 14 17.80 12.59 7.52
CA GLY A 14 16.65 13.36 8.03
C GLY A 14 15.68 13.77 6.92
N LEU A 15 16.21 14.17 5.75
CA LEU A 15 15.38 14.53 4.59
C LEU A 15 14.65 13.33 3.98
N LEU A 16 15.26 12.14 3.99
CA LEU A 16 14.61 10.90 3.56
C LEU A 16 13.48 10.50 4.51
N ALA A 17 13.72 10.56 5.82
CA ALA A 17 12.71 10.26 6.83
C ALA A 17 11.52 11.23 6.74
N ALA A 18 11.76 12.50 6.43
CA ALA A 18 10.70 13.50 6.24
C ALA A 18 9.79 13.23 5.03
N ARG A 19 10.15 12.30 4.13
CA ARG A 19 9.30 11.87 3.00
C ARG A 19 8.71 10.48 3.18
N ALA A 20 9.02 9.79 4.27
CA ALA A 20 8.41 8.51 4.61
C ALA A 20 7.04 8.75 5.27
N PHE A 21 6.05 9.11 4.46
CA PHE A 21 4.66 9.18 4.91
C PHE A 21 4.02 7.78 4.80
N PRO A 22 3.18 7.38 5.77
CA PRO A 22 2.38 6.17 5.62
C PRO A 22 1.49 6.33 4.38
N ALA A 23 1.26 5.23 3.65
CA ALA A 23 0.25 5.24 2.62
C ALA A 23 -1.11 5.57 3.25
N ASP A 24 -1.84 6.52 2.66
CA ASP A 24 -3.17 6.84 3.13
C ASP A 24 -4.05 5.59 3.07
N LEU A 25 -4.70 5.29 4.20
CA LEU A 25 -5.71 4.23 4.23
C LEU A 25 -6.91 4.71 3.39
N GLY A 26 -7.08 4.11 2.21
CA GLY A 26 -8.25 4.35 1.37
C GLY A 26 -9.55 3.85 2.03
N LEU A 27 -10.69 4.36 1.59
CA LEU A 27 -12.00 3.89 2.02
C LEU A 27 -12.53 2.83 1.05
N VAL A 28 -12.79 1.62 1.54
CA VAL A 28 -13.40 0.54 0.77
C VAL A 28 -14.80 0.26 1.32
N ARG A 29 -15.83 0.32 0.47
CA ARG A 29 -17.19 -0.10 0.79
C ARG A 29 -17.50 -1.39 0.05
N MET A 30 -17.59 -2.50 0.78
CA MET A 30 -18.03 -3.79 0.25
C MET A 30 -19.43 -4.09 0.76
N GLY A 31 -20.35 -4.46 -0.13
CA GLY A 31 -21.68 -4.92 0.21
C GLY A 31 -21.93 -6.26 -0.47
N ILE A 32 -22.21 -7.30 0.33
CA ILE A 32 -22.61 -8.61 -0.21
C ILE A 32 -24.07 -8.51 -0.62
N VAL A 33 -24.34 -8.62 -1.92
CA VAL A 33 -25.71 -8.60 -2.44
C VAL A 33 -26.30 -10.02 -2.42
N GLN A 34 -25.56 -11.03 -2.91
CA GLN A 34 -25.89 -12.46 -2.84
C GLN A 34 -24.69 -13.32 -3.31
N GLY A 35 -24.42 -14.47 -2.70
CA GLY A 35 -23.39 -15.43 -3.15
C GLY A 35 -21.97 -15.15 -2.65
N ASP A 36 -20.97 -15.73 -3.33
CA ASP A 36 -19.54 -15.58 -3.02
C ASP A 36 -19.01 -14.22 -3.48
N VAL A 37 -18.12 -13.61 -2.69
CA VAL A 37 -17.43 -12.36 -3.06
C VAL A 37 -16.24 -12.70 -3.95
N GLN A 38 -16.06 -11.97 -5.04
CA GLN A 38 -14.89 -12.07 -5.89
C GLN A 38 -14.15 -10.74 -5.91
N ILE A 39 -12.85 -10.79 -6.13
CA ILE A 39 -12.02 -9.61 -6.37
C ILE A 39 -11.27 -9.79 -7.68
N PHE A 40 -11.20 -8.73 -8.48
CA PHE A 40 -10.27 -8.65 -9.59
C PHE A 40 -8.90 -8.20 -9.07
N THR A 41 -7.85 -8.98 -9.30
CA THR A 41 -6.47 -8.58 -8.97
C THR A 41 -5.68 -8.32 -10.24
N GLU A 42 -4.88 -7.25 -10.26
CA GLU A 42 -4.00 -6.97 -11.40
C GLU A 42 -2.90 -8.02 -11.54
N GLU A 43 -2.51 -8.66 -10.44
CA GLU A 43 -1.52 -9.74 -10.42
C GLU A 43 -2.00 -10.98 -11.17
N ALA A 44 -3.25 -11.42 -10.93
CA ALA A 44 -3.83 -12.55 -11.63
C ALA A 44 -4.39 -12.16 -13.00
N GLY A 45 -4.71 -10.88 -13.21
CA GLY A 45 -5.41 -10.40 -14.39
C GLY A 45 -6.83 -10.98 -14.53
N ASP A 46 -7.39 -11.48 -13.43
CA ASP A 46 -8.67 -12.22 -13.41
C ASP A 46 -9.44 -11.99 -12.11
N TRP A 47 -10.71 -12.39 -12.11
CA TRP A 47 -11.59 -12.44 -10.95
C TRP A 47 -11.31 -13.71 -10.14
N VAL A 48 -10.93 -13.54 -8.88
CA VAL A 48 -10.66 -14.64 -7.95
C VAL A 48 -11.59 -14.56 -6.74
N PRO A 49 -11.95 -15.68 -6.10
CA PRO A 49 -12.73 -15.66 -4.87
C PRO A 49 -12.01 -14.85 -3.77
N ALA A 50 -12.75 -13.98 -3.10
CA ALA A 50 -12.25 -13.23 -1.96
C ALA A 50 -12.15 -14.14 -0.73
N ALA A 51 -11.02 -14.14 -0.05
CA ALA A 51 -10.86 -14.80 1.23
C ALA A 51 -11.06 -13.79 2.38
N VAL A 52 -11.37 -14.30 3.57
CA VAL A 52 -11.35 -13.46 4.77
C VAL A 52 -9.94 -12.91 4.97
N ASN A 53 -9.83 -11.60 5.21
CA ASN A 53 -8.56 -10.87 5.34
C ASN A 53 -7.69 -10.83 4.07
N THR A 54 -8.26 -10.95 2.88
CA THR A 54 -7.50 -10.66 1.65
C THR A 54 -7.05 -9.19 1.64
N PRO A 55 -5.75 -8.89 1.50
CA PRO A 55 -5.28 -7.52 1.39
C PRO A 55 -5.82 -6.90 0.11
N LEU A 56 -6.44 -5.72 0.23
CA LEU A 56 -6.91 -4.94 -0.91
C LEU A 56 -5.91 -3.84 -1.21
N THR A 57 -5.49 -3.77 -2.46
CA THR A 57 -4.57 -2.75 -2.96
C THR A 57 -5.25 -1.90 -4.02
N GLN A 58 -4.66 -0.74 -4.30
CA GLN A 58 -5.12 0.13 -5.39
C GLN A 58 -5.14 -0.67 -6.71
N GLY A 59 -6.25 -0.58 -7.45
CA GLY A 59 -6.47 -1.32 -8.69
C GLY A 59 -7.37 -2.56 -8.53
N ASN A 60 -7.56 -3.08 -7.31
CA ASN A 60 -8.53 -4.15 -7.08
C ASN A 60 -9.97 -3.68 -7.32
N ARG A 61 -10.82 -4.57 -7.83
CA ARG A 61 -12.26 -4.34 -8.06
C ARG A 61 -13.06 -5.43 -7.35
N VAL A 62 -14.20 -5.07 -6.77
CA VAL A 62 -15.08 -5.97 -5.98
C VAL A 62 -16.49 -5.95 -6.57
#